data_AF-A0A1L5NI20-F1
#
_entry.id   AF-A0A1L5NI20-F1
#
_cell.length_a   1.000
_cell.length_b   1.000
_cell.length_c   1.000
_cell.angle_alpha   90.00
_cell.angle_beta   90.00
_cell.angle_gamma   90.00
#
_symmetry.space_group_name_H-M   'P 1'
#
loop_
_entity.id
_entity.type
_entity.pdbx_description
1 polymer ?
#
loop_
_entity_poly.entity_id
_entity_poly.type
_entity_poly.pdbx_seq_one_letter_code
_entity_poly.pdbx_strand_id
1 'polypeptide(L)'
;MAAAADDTQIARGEYLVTIGGCNDCHTPGYFFGKPDSSRFLGGSDVGFEIPGEGVFVSPNITSDKETGIGSWTRDQIVTAIQTGQRPDGRALAPIMPWHAFAQLTKEDVTSIAAFLQSLKPVSHQVPGPFKPGEKVSTFMFRILPPGETAAAAPN
;
A
#
# COMPACT_ATOMS: atom_id res chain seq x y z
N MET A 1 -20.05 -10.58 -23.67
CA MET A 1 -18.60 -10.64 -23.94
C MET A 1 -17.80 -9.61 -23.15
N ALA A 2 -18.23 -8.34 -23.02
CA ALA A 2 -17.54 -7.34 -22.19
C ALA A 2 -17.39 -7.74 -20.70
N ALA A 3 -18.44 -8.28 -20.07
CA ALA A 3 -18.36 -8.76 -18.68
C ALA A 3 -17.31 -9.86 -18.47
N ALA A 4 -17.17 -10.80 -19.42
CA ALA A 4 -16.17 -11.86 -19.32
C ALA A 4 -14.74 -11.33 -19.51
N ALA A 5 -14.55 -10.28 -20.32
CA ALA A 5 -13.26 -9.63 -20.49
C ALA A 5 -12.87 -8.85 -19.22
N ASP A 6 -13.82 -8.15 -18.60
CA ASP A 6 -13.62 -7.47 -17.32
C ASP A 6 -13.32 -8.48 -16.20
N ASP A 7 -14.02 -9.62 -16.14
CA ASP A 7 -13.75 -10.68 -15.16
C ASP A 7 -12.33 -11.26 -15.33
N THR A 8 -11.86 -11.46 -16.57
CA THR A 8 -10.48 -11.92 -16.81
C THR A 8 -9.43 -10.89 -16.41
N GLN A 9 -9.71 -9.60 -16.62
CA GLN A 9 -8.82 -8.52 -16.20
C GLN A 9 -8.75 -8.42 -14.68
N ILE A 10 -9.90 -8.51 -13.99
CA ILE A 10 -9.97 -8.48 -12.53
C ILE A 10 -9.24 -9.70 -11.94
N ALA A 11 -9.44 -10.90 -12.48
CA ALA A 11 -8.73 -12.10 -12.03
C ALA A 11 -7.21 -12.00 -12.22
N ARG A 12 -6.75 -11.40 -13.32
CA ARG A 12 -5.33 -11.12 -13.53
C ARG A 12 -4.80 -10.11 -12.51
N GLY A 13 -5.58 -9.07 -12.22
CA GLY A 13 -5.24 -8.08 -11.21
C GLY A 13 -5.14 -8.67 -9.82
N GLU A 14 -6.09 -9.52 -9.42
CA GLU A 14 -6.07 -10.26 -8.16
C GLU A 14 -4.79 -11.09 -8.04
N TYR A 15 -4.48 -11.89 -9.06
CA TYR A 15 -3.27 -12.69 -9.10
C TYR A 15 -2.02 -11.82 -8.88
N LEU A 16 -1.88 -10.73 -9.63
CA LEU A 16 -0.74 -9.82 -9.53
C LEU A 16 -0.63 -9.12 -8.18
N VAL A 17 -1.76 -8.72 -7.57
CA VAL A 17 -1.79 -8.12 -6.23
C VAL A 17 -1.30 -9.12 -5.18
N THR A 18 -1.71 -10.39 -5.29
CA THR A 18 -1.27 -11.46 -4.38
C THR A 18 0.22 -11.77 -4.56
N ILE A 19 0.68 -12.03 -5.78
CA ILE A 19 2.09 -12.42 -6.00
C ILE A 19 3.06 -11.23 -5.88
N GLY A 20 2.56 -10.01 -6.08
CA GLY A 20 3.30 -8.77 -5.89
C GLY A 20 3.40 -8.34 -4.43
N GLY A 21 2.80 -9.08 -3.50
CA GLY A 21 2.87 -8.82 -2.06
C GLY A 21 2.12 -7.56 -1.62
N CYS A 22 1.15 -7.07 -2.40
CA CYS A 22 0.38 -5.89 -2.00
C CYS A 22 -0.38 -6.14 -0.68
N ASN A 23 -0.88 -7.37 -0.49
CA ASN A 23 -1.56 -7.78 0.73
C ASN A 23 -0.62 -7.87 1.94
N ASP A 24 0.69 -7.95 1.73
CA ASP A 24 1.67 -8.09 2.81
C ASP A 24 1.75 -6.79 3.61
N CYS A 25 1.77 -5.67 2.89
CA CYS A 25 1.83 -4.35 3.49
C CYS A 25 0.44 -3.72 3.71
N HIS A 26 -0.55 -4.04 2.89
CA HIS A 26 -1.86 -3.37 2.94
C HIS A 26 -2.95 -4.19 3.66
N THR A 27 -2.62 -5.26 4.39
CA THR A 27 -3.62 -6.01 5.16
C THR A 27 -3.31 -5.95 6.66
N PRO A 28 -4.30 -5.62 7.51
CA PRO A 28 -4.13 -5.63 8.96
C PRO A 28 -3.68 -7.01 9.46
N GLY A 29 -2.88 -7.06 10.52
CA GLY A 29 -2.42 -8.33 11.10
C GLY A 29 -1.37 -9.13 10.30
N TYR A 30 -1.03 -8.75 9.06
CA TYR A 30 -0.10 -9.53 8.23
C TYR A 30 1.28 -9.71 8.89
N PHE A 31 1.90 -8.63 9.33
CA PHE A 31 3.22 -8.65 10.00
C PHE A 31 3.20 -9.28 11.41
N PHE A 32 2.02 -9.59 11.95
CA PHE A 32 1.86 -10.35 13.18
C PHE A 32 1.56 -11.84 12.92
N GLY A 33 1.63 -12.28 11.66
CA GLY A 33 1.37 -13.66 11.25
C GLY A 33 -0.11 -14.05 11.29
N LYS A 34 -1.02 -13.08 11.38
CA LYS A 34 -2.48 -13.29 11.44
C LYS A 34 -3.20 -12.28 10.55
N PRO A 35 -3.07 -12.37 9.21
CA PRO A 35 -3.70 -11.43 8.30
C PRO A 35 -5.23 -11.44 8.45
N ASP A 36 -5.82 -10.26 8.61
CA ASP A 36 -7.25 -10.08 8.70
C ASP A 36 -7.88 -10.05 7.29
N SER A 37 -8.32 -11.22 6.83
CA SER A 37 -8.96 -11.37 5.53
C SER A 37 -10.27 -10.58 5.39
N SER A 38 -10.92 -10.20 6.50
CA SER A 38 -12.13 -9.37 6.44
C SER A 38 -11.83 -7.92 6.06
N ARG A 39 -10.56 -7.51 6.20
CA ARG A 39 -10.04 -6.18 5.89
C ARG A 39 -8.89 -6.25 4.88
N PHE A 40 -8.96 -7.21 3.95
CA PHE A 40 -8.00 -7.39 2.87
C PHE A 40 -7.76 -6.07 2.12
N LEU A 41 -6.48 -5.68 1.96
CA LEU A 41 -6.06 -4.40 1.38
C LEU A 41 -6.58 -3.13 2.09
N GLY A 42 -7.11 -3.28 3.31
CA GLY A 42 -7.64 -2.21 4.15
C GLY A 42 -6.59 -1.37 4.87
N GLY A 43 -5.30 -1.56 4.62
CA GLY A 43 -4.19 -0.85 5.26
C GLY A 43 -3.40 -1.70 6.28
N SER A 44 -2.38 -1.12 6.88
CA SER A 44 -1.51 -1.78 7.87
C SER A 44 -1.80 -1.35 9.30
N ASP A 45 -1.51 -2.24 10.25
CA ASP A 45 -1.40 -1.91 11.68
C ASP A 45 0.08 -1.70 12.11
N VAL A 46 1.00 -1.78 11.15
CA VAL A 46 2.45 -1.65 11.37
C VAL A 46 3.01 -0.49 10.55
N GLY A 47 3.77 0.37 11.22
CA GLY A 47 4.56 1.43 10.60
C GLY A 47 5.96 0.97 10.19
N PHE A 48 6.54 1.68 9.22
CA PHE A 48 7.91 1.49 8.76
C PHE A 48 8.66 2.81 8.91
N GLU A 49 9.64 2.82 9.81
CA GLU A 49 10.50 3.98 9.98
C GLU A 49 11.58 4.00 8.90
N ILE A 50 11.67 5.15 8.24
CA ILE A 50 12.73 5.51 7.32
C ILE A 50 13.54 6.62 7.97
N PRO A 51 14.84 6.38 8.26
CA PRO A 51 15.71 7.36 8.91
C PRO A 51 15.66 8.71 8.21
N GLY A 52 15.36 9.77 8.97
CA GLY A 52 15.27 11.15 8.47
C GLY A 52 13.97 11.50 7.74
N GLU A 53 13.12 10.53 7.38
CA GLU A 53 11.88 10.77 6.63
C GLU A 53 10.60 10.56 7.46
N GLY A 54 10.68 9.76 8.53
CA GLY A 54 9.56 9.51 9.46
C GLY A 54 9.06 8.07 9.41
N VAL A 55 7.82 7.86 9.84
CA VAL A 55 7.20 6.53 9.94
C VAL A 55 6.00 6.44 9.03
N PHE A 56 6.04 5.51 8.09
CA PHE A 56 5.00 5.32 7.09
C PHE A 56 4.15 4.11 7.45
N VAL A 57 2.83 4.29 7.46
CA VAL A 57 1.87 3.20 7.63
C VAL A 57 1.15 3.02 6.31
N SER A 58 1.18 1.82 5.74
CA SER A 58 0.55 1.55 4.45
C SER A 58 -0.96 1.80 4.52
N PRO A 59 -1.50 2.69 3.67
CA PRO A 59 -2.90 3.10 3.76
C PRO A 59 -3.85 2.01 3.23
N ASN A 60 -5.14 2.19 3.48
CA ASN A 60 -6.17 1.45 2.78
C ASN A 60 -6.12 1.74 1.27
N ILE A 61 -6.13 0.69 0.44
CA ILE A 61 -6.13 0.79 -1.03
C ILE A 61 -7.38 0.15 -1.66
N THR A 62 -8.42 -0.08 -0.87
CA THR A 62 -9.75 -0.45 -1.37
C THR A 62 -10.48 0.74 -1.99
N SER A 63 -11.63 0.47 -2.62
CA SER A 63 -12.50 1.47 -3.26
C SER A 63 -13.24 2.41 -2.29
N ASP A 64 -12.89 2.40 -1.00
CA ASP A 64 -13.43 3.33 -0.01
C ASP A 64 -13.04 4.78 -0.33
N LYS A 65 -14.00 5.70 -0.27
CA LYS A 65 -13.82 7.10 -0.73
C LYS A 65 -13.13 7.99 0.30
N GLU A 66 -13.28 7.68 1.57
CA GLU A 66 -12.81 8.53 2.67
C GLU A 66 -11.42 8.12 3.14
N THR A 67 -11.19 6.82 3.29
CA THR A 67 -9.96 6.25 3.85
C THR A 67 -9.13 5.50 2.81
N GLY A 68 -9.74 5.11 1.69
CA GLY A 68 -9.12 4.35 0.61
C GLY A 68 -8.76 5.20 -0.62
N ILE A 69 -8.72 4.53 -1.78
CA ILE A 69 -8.43 5.15 -3.09
C ILE A 69 -9.68 5.30 -3.96
N GLY A 70 -10.88 5.24 -3.37
CA GLY A 70 -12.15 5.29 -4.11
C GLY A 70 -12.41 6.60 -4.87
N SER A 71 -11.66 7.65 -4.57
CA SER A 71 -11.68 8.93 -5.31
C SER A 71 -10.67 8.99 -6.46
N TRP A 72 -9.76 8.02 -6.57
CA TRP A 72 -8.73 7.98 -7.61
C TRP A 72 -9.29 7.37 -8.89
N THR A 73 -8.96 7.99 -10.02
CA THR A 73 -9.23 7.40 -11.33
C THR A 73 -8.32 6.20 -11.57
N ARG A 74 -8.68 5.33 -12.52
CA ARG A 74 -7.84 4.19 -12.89
C ARG A 74 -6.45 4.65 -13.35
N ASP A 75 -6.38 5.70 -14.15
CA ASP A 75 -5.12 6.28 -14.65
C ASP A 75 -4.27 6.87 -13.51
N GLN A 76 -4.90 7.43 -12.49
CA GLN A 76 -4.21 7.92 -11.30
C GLN A 76 -3.59 6.78 -10.48
N ILE A 77 -4.30 5.65 -10.34
CA ILE A 77 -3.77 4.45 -9.70
C ILE A 77 -2.58 3.89 -10.49
N VAL A 78 -2.74 3.76 -11.82
CA VAL A 78 -1.66 3.32 -12.72
C VAL A 78 -0.45 4.23 -12.62
N THR A 79 -0.65 5.54 -12.68
CA THR A 79 0.42 6.53 -12.56
C THR A 79 1.14 6.38 -11.23
N ALA A 80 0.41 6.29 -10.11
CA ALA A 80 1.02 6.13 -8.80
C ALA A 80 1.86 4.85 -8.69
N ILE A 81 1.40 3.73 -9.25
CA ILE A 81 2.14 2.47 -9.24
C ILE A 81 3.39 2.54 -10.13
N GLN A 82 3.30 3.19 -11.30
CA GLN A 82 4.40 3.22 -12.27
C GLN A 82 5.44 4.33 -12.02
N THR A 83 5.06 5.45 -11.42
CA THR A 83 5.94 6.62 -11.25
C THR A 83 6.20 6.95 -9.79
N GLY A 84 5.50 6.31 -8.86
CA GLY A 84 5.54 6.67 -7.45
C GLY A 84 4.84 7.99 -7.14
N GLN A 85 4.13 8.63 -8.09
CA GLN A 85 3.48 9.92 -7.86
C GLN A 85 1.99 9.79 -7.59
N ARG A 86 1.55 10.32 -6.44
CA ARG A 86 0.14 10.38 -6.05
C ARG A 86 -0.61 11.49 -6.80
N PRO A 87 -1.94 11.41 -6.89
CA PRO A 87 -2.75 12.48 -7.51
C PRO A 87 -2.63 13.85 -6.84
N ASP A 88 -2.29 13.85 -5.55
CA ASP A 88 -2.04 15.07 -4.76
C ASP A 88 -0.61 15.64 -4.93
N GLY A 89 0.18 15.06 -5.84
CA GLY A 89 1.54 15.48 -6.17
C GLY A 89 2.63 14.93 -5.24
N ARG A 90 2.27 14.29 -4.11
CA ARG A 90 3.25 13.68 -3.21
C ARG A 90 3.82 12.40 -3.80
N ALA A 91 5.05 12.05 -3.40
CA ALA A 91 5.62 10.74 -3.69
C ALA A 91 4.99 9.66 -2.79
N LEU A 92 4.93 8.42 -3.29
CA LEU A 92 4.72 7.24 -2.46
C LEU A 92 5.90 7.06 -1.51
N ALA A 93 5.63 6.47 -0.35
CA ALA A 93 6.66 6.21 0.64
C ALA A 93 7.79 5.36 0.01
N PRO A 94 9.08 5.65 0.29
CA PRO A 94 10.20 4.91 -0.31
C PRO A 94 10.19 3.40 -0.01
N ILE A 95 9.53 2.98 1.08
CA ILE A 95 9.36 1.57 1.43
C ILE A 95 8.40 0.83 0.48
N MET A 96 7.52 1.55 -0.24
CA MET A 96 6.65 0.97 -1.25
C MET A 96 7.48 0.71 -2.52
N PRO A 97 7.57 -0.55 -3.01
CA PRO A 97 8.50 -0.93 -4.07
C PRO A 97 8.00 -0.54 -5.48
N TRP A 98 7.56 0.71 -5.66
CA TRP A 98 7.01 1.21 -6.93
C TRP A 98 8.01 1.11 -8.08
N HIS A 99 9.31 1.23 -7.83
CA HIS A 99 10.33 1.04 -8.87
C HIS A 99 10.30 -0.35 -9.53
N ALA A 100 9.95 -1.39 -8.76
CA ALA A 100 9.76 -2.73 -9.31
C ALA A 100 8.46 -2.81 -10.11
N PHE A 101 7.37 -2.25 -9.58
CA PHE A 101 6.08 -2.23 -10.27
C PHE A 101 6.07 -1.33 -11.52
N ALA A 102 6.96 -0.35 -11.61
CA ALA A 102 7.18 0.47 -12.79
C ALA A 102 7.60 -0.34 -14.02
N GLN A 103 8.14 -1.55 -13.82
CA GLN A 103 8.53 -2.47 -14.90
C GLN A 103 7.37 -3.34 -15.40
N LEU A 104 6.21 -3.30 -14.75
CA LEU A 104 5.03 -4.03 -15.20
C LEU A 104 4.55 -3.50 -16.55
N THR A 105 3.99 -4.40 -17.35
CA THR A 105 3.34 -4.01 -18.60
C THR A 105 2.14 -3.12 -18.30
N LYS A 106 1.74 -2.28 -19.27
CA LYS A 106 0.55 -1.44 -19.14
C LYS A 106 -0.70 -2.28 -18.84
N GLU A 107 -0.80 -3.46 -19.44
CA GLU A 107 -1.91 -4.40 -19.21
C GLU A 107 -1.94 -4.90 -17.76
N ASP A 108 -0.80 -5.28 -17.21
CA ASP A 108 -0.69 -5.78 -15.83
C ASP A 108 -1.06 -4.71 -14.81
N VAL A 109 -0.50 -3.51 -14.91
CA VAL A 109 -0.80 -2.43 -13.96
C VAL A 109 -2.25 -1.94 -14.09
N THR A 110 -2.82 -1.96 -15.30
CA THR A 110 -4.23 -1.65 -15.52
C THR A 110 -5.13 -2.72 -14.91
N SER A 111 -4.71 -3.99 -14.96
CA SER A 111 -5.42 -5.12 -14.31
C SER A 111 -5.39 -4.98 -12.79
N ILE A 112 -4.23 -4.63 -12.21
CA ILE A 112 -4.11 -4.31 -10.77
C ILE A 112 -5.09 -3.19 -10.40
N ALA A 113 -5.08 -2.07 -11.13
CA ALA A 113 -5.97 -0.95 -10.84
C ALA A 113 -7.45 -1.32 -10.95
N ALA A 114 -7.82 -2.13 -11.95
CA ALA A 114 -9.18 -2.65 -12.11
C ALA A 114 -9.61 -3.53 -10.93
N PHE A 115 -8.74 -4.45 -10.49
CA PHE A 115 -9.01 -5.29 -9.33
C PHE A 115 -9.19 -4.46 -8.05
N LEU A 116 -8.28 -3.51 -7.76
CA LEU A 116 -8.39 -2.65 -6.58
C LEU A 116 -9.72 -1.85 -6.56
N GLN A 117 -10.18 -1.39 -7.72
CA GLN A 117 -11.46 -0.69 -7.87
C GLN A 117 -12.67 -1.62 -7.69
N SER A 118 -12.54 -2.91 -7.98
CA SER A 118 -13.62 -3.91 -7.81
C SER A 118 -13.79 -4.40 -6.37
N LEU A 119 -12.80 -4.17 -5.49
CA LEU A 119 -12.86 -4.62 -4.10
C LEU A 119 -14.03 -4.00 -3.36
N LYS A 120 -14.62 -4.77 -2.44
CA LYS A 120 -15.55 -4.24 -1.46
C LYS A 120 -14.82 -3.18 -0.62
N PRO A 121 -15.40 -1.99 -0.43
CA PRO A 121 -14.75 -0.95 0.36
C PRO A 121 -14.61 -1.38 1.82
N VAL A 122 -13.43 -1.14 2.38
CA VAL A 122 -13.16 -1.24 3.81
C VAL A 122 -13.00 0.18 4.32
N SER A 123 -13.71 0.57 5.38
CA SER A 123 -13.46 1.86 6.03
C SER A 123 -12.41 1.69 7.11
N HIS A 124 -11.20 2.20 6.87
CA HIS A 124 -10.11 2.12 7.82
C HIS A 124 -9.07 3.23 7.60
N GLN A 125 -9.07 4.20 8.50
CA GLN A 125 -8.03 5.22 8.56
C GLN A 125 -6.86 4.69 9.39
N VAL A 126 -5.70 4.54 8.75
CA VAL A 126 -4.45 4.18 9.45
C VAL A 126 -3.92 5.36 10.28
N PRO A 127 -3.20 5.12 11.39
CA PRO A 127 -2.80 6.17 12.32
C PRO A 127 -1.63 7.07 11.84
N GLY A 128 -1.09 6.84 10.64
CA GLY A 128 0.02 7.60 10.07
C GLY A 128 -0.28 8.16 8.66
N PRO A 129 0.73 8.68 7.94
CA PRO A 129 2.15 8.69 8.30
C PRO A 129 2.49 9.68 9.43
N PHE A 130 3.61 9.45 10.11
CA PHE A 130 4.18 10.31 11.16
C PHE A 130 5.46 10.96 10.62
N LYS A 131 5.61 12.28 10.78
CA LYS A 131 6.83 13.01 10.42
C LYS A 131 7.98 12.69 11.38
N PRO A 132 9.24 12.99 11.02
CA PRO A 132 10.37 12.86 11.95
C PRO A 132 10.10 13.59 13.27
N GLY A 133 10.25 12.87 14.39
CA GLY A 133 10.03 13.40 15.74
C GLY A 133 8.58 13.42 16.22
N GLU A 134 7.59 13.06 15.39
CA GLU A 134 6.21 12.90 15.84
C GLU A 134 6.06 11.62 16.68
N LYS A 135 5.17 11.66 17.69
CA LYS A 135 4.89 10.49 18.53
C LYS A 135 4.16 9.42 17.71
N VAL A 136 4.82 8.30 17.50
CA VAL A 136 4.26 7.12 16.82
C VAL A 136 3.29 6.41 17.76
N SER A 137 2.06 6.18 17.30
CA SER A 137 0.99 5.52 18.07
C SER A 137 0.75 4.06 17.67
N THR A 138 1.59 3.51 16.78
CA THR A 138 1.45 2.16 16.23
C THR A 138 2.74 1.36 16.40
N PHE A 139 2.65 0.03 16.38
CA PHE A 139 3.83 -0.82 16.31
C PHE A 139 4.60 -0.54 15.01
N MET A 140 5.93 -0.53 15.04
CA MET A 140 6.71 -0.22 13.84
C MET A 140 7.98 -1.05 13.70
N PHE A 141 8.37 -1.28 12.46
CA PHE A 141 9.71 -1.72 12.11
C PHE A 141 10.63 -0.50 11.91
N ARG A 142 11.86 -0.61 12.37
CA ARG A 142 12.90 0.41 12.20
C ARG A 142 14.01 -0.14 11.30
N ILE A 143 14.30 0.58 10.23
CA ILE A 143 15.49 0.31 9.42
C ILE A 143 16.70 0.89 10.15
N LEU A 144 17.67 0.04 10.47
CA LEU A 144 18.92 0.44 11.10
C LEU A 144 20.03 0.54 10.06
N PRO A 145 20.62 1.73 9.85
CA PRO A 145 21.81 1.88 9.02
C PRO A 145 22.98 1.03 9.53
N PRO A 146 23.90 0.60 8.64
CA PRO A 146 25.12 -0.10 9.05
C PRO A 146 25.90 0.70 10.11
N GLY A 147 26.26 0.04 11.21
CA GLY A 147 26.99 0.65 12.33
C GLY A 147 26.10 1.19 13.46
N GLU A 148 24.78 1.24 13.27
CA GLU A 148 23.84 1.54 14.34
C GLU A 148 23.39 0.27 15.08
N THR A 149 23.05 0.41 16.36
CA THR A 149 22.55 -0.71 17.18
C THR A 149 21.07 -0.51 17.49
N ALA A 150 20.32 -1.62 17.57
CA ALA A 150 18.90 -1.58 17.94
C ALA A 150 18.63 -0.94 19.32
N ALA A 151 19.64 -0.92 20.20
CA ALA A 151 19.56 -0.37 21.55
C ALA A 151 19.76 1.16 21.64
N ALA A 152 20.26 1.81 20.57
CA ALA A 152 20.53 3.26 20.56
C ALA A 152 19.32 4.12 20.12
N ALA A 153 18.23 3.46 19.75
CA ALA A 153 16.92 4.00 19.52
C ALA A 153 16.44 4.92 20.68
N PRO A 154 16.21 6.23 20.47
CA PRO A 154 15.52 7.03 21.48
C PRO A 154 14.11 6.47 21.67
N ASN A 155 13.71 6.32 22.94
CA ASN A 155 12.35 5.96 23.35
C ASN A 155 11.32 6.98 22.86
#